data_AF-A0A1F8R025-F1
#
_entry.id   AF-A0A1F8R025-F1
#
_cell.length_a   1.000
_cell.length_b   1.000
_cell.length_c   1.000
_cell.angle_alpha   90.00
_cell.angle_beta   90.00
_cell.angle_gamma   90.00
#
_symmetry.space_group_name_H-M   'P 1'
#
loop_
_entity.id
_entity.type
_entity.pdbx_description
1 polymer ?
#
loop_
_entity_poly.entity_id
_entity_poly.type
_entity_poly.pdbx_seq_one_letter_code
_entity_poly.pdbx_strand_id
1 'polypeptide(L)'
;MRFDLEENFLDDKSNGFQVEASRLETPEALERLFLVLAVATLHFVSVGVEVGRRKLRHWVDSHWDRGMSYLKMGWSWLRQQFRRGWPVLPPFWLDPDPDPEPAVASRRQAARLGPQWRVALIC
;
A
#
# COMPACT_ATOMS: atom_id res chain seq x y z
N MET A 1 2.47 -0.79 12.36
CA MET A 1 3.83 -0.34 12.03
C MET A 1 4.94 -1.41 11.99
N ARG A 2 4.67 -2.72 12.19
CA ARG A 2 5.64 -3.79 11.85
C ARG A 2 5.18 -4.63 10.66
N PHE A 3 3.89 -4.94 10.59
CA PHE A 3 3.29 -5.69 9.48
C PHE A 3 3.22 -4.88 8.17
N ASP A 4 3.06 -3.56 8.24
CA ASP A 4 2.99 -2.69 7.05
C ASP A 4 4.31 -2.69 6.26
N LEU A 5 5.44 -2.84 6.95
CA LEU A 5 6.76 -2.92 6.33
C LEU A 5 6.97 -4.29 5.66
N GLU A 6 6.63 -5.39 6.32
CA GLU A 6 6.74 -6.74 5.74
C GLU A 6 5.85 -6.91 4.48
N GLU A 7 4.67 -6.28 4.46
CA GLU A 7 3.79 -6.24 3.29
C GLU A 7 4.40 -5.44 2.12
N ASN A 8 4.99 -4.26 2.40
CA ASN A 8 5.71 -3.48 1.39
C ASN A 8 6.95 -4.23 0.87
N PHE A 9 7.73 -4.90 1.73
CA PHE A 9 8.89 -5.68 1.31
C PHE A 9 8.52 -6.87 0.41
N LEU A 10 7.34 -7.48 0.62
CA LEU A 10 6.84 -8.55 -0.24
C LEU A 10 6.45 -8.01 -1.63
N ASP A 11 5.88 -6.80 -1.67
CA ASP A 11 5.53 -6.13 -2.92
C ASP A 11 6.79 -5.68 -3.68
N ASP A 12 7.78 -5.11 -3.01
CA ASP A 12 9.01 -4.59 -3.63
C ASP A 12 9.89 -5.68 -4.26
N LYS A 13 9.89 -6.91 -3.71
CA LYS A 13 10.80 -7.99 -4.15
C LYS A 13 10.37 -8.77 -5.39
N SER A 14 9.08 -8.98 -5.63
CA SER A 14 8.64 -9.82 -6.76
C SER A 14 7.43 -9.31 -7.55
N ASN A 15 6.75 -8.24 -7.09
CA ASN A 15 5.49 -7.81 -7.70
C ASN A 15 5.36 -6.30 -7.96
N GLY A 16 6.34 -5.50 -7.53
CA GLY A 16 6.32 -4.03 -7.62
C GLY A 16 7.03 -3.49 -8.85
N PHE A 17 8.37 -3.44 -8.81
CA PHE A 17 9.12 -2.60 -9.76
C PHE A 17 10.25 -3.29 -10.54
N GLN A 18 10.54 -4.56 -10.27
CA GLN A 18 11.55 -5.37 -10.98
C GLN A 18 12.83 -4.60 -11.34
N VAL A 19 13.45 -3.96 -10.35
CA VAL A 19 14.59 -3.04 -10.54
C VAL A 19 15.73 -3.67 -11.35
N GLU A 20 15.96 -4.98 -11.18
CA GLU A 20 16.96 -5.77 -11.90
C GLU A 20 16.74 -5.80 -13.42
N ALA A 21 15.49 -5.63 -13.88
CA ALA A 21 15.18 -5.57 -15.32
C ALA A 21 15.61 -4.25 -15.97
N SER A 22 15.89 -3.20 -15.18
CA SER A 22 16.28 -1.89 -15.70
C SER A 22 17.68 -1.86 -16.32
N ARG A 23 18.55 -2.85 -16.00
CA ARG A 23 19.95 -2.97 -16.45
C ARG A 23 20.78 -1.69 -16.25
N LEU A 24 20.42 -0.89 -15.24
CA LEU A 24 21.17 0.32 -14.91
C LEU A 24 22.42 -0.06 -14.13
N GLU A 25 23.58 0.33 -14.66
CA GLU A 25 24.88 0.00 -14.08
C GLU A 25 25.52 1.19 -13.34
N THR A 26 25.01 2.41 -13.55
CA THR A 26 25.54 3.61 -12.92
C THR A 26 24.82 3.93 -11.60
N PRO A 27 25.56 4.31 -10.54
CA PRO A 27 24.96 4.67 -9.25
C PRO A 27 23.95 5.81 -9.36
N GLU A 28 24.23 6.83 -10.17
CA GLU A 28 23.37 7.99 -10.33
C GLU A 28 22.04 7.65 -11.01
N ALA A 29 22.05 6.69 -11.95
CA ALA A 29 20.83 6.22 -12.59
C ALA A 29 19.99 5.36 -11.64
N LEU A 30 20.63 4.54 -10.81
CA LEU A 30 19.96 3.77 -9.77
C LEU A 30 19.30 4.67 -8.73
N GLU A 31 20.01 5.69 -8.21
CA GLU A 31 19.45 6.65 -7.26
C GLU A 31 18.20 7.34 -7.81
N ARG A 32 18.26 7.80 -9.06
CA ARG A 32 17.11 8.45 -9.72
C ARG A 32 15.96 7.48 -9.93
N LEU A 33 16.25 6.23 -10.28
CA LEU A 33 15.23 5.20 -10.40
C LEU A 33 14.56 4.97 -9.04
N PHE A 34 15.33 4.73 -7.97
CA PHE A 34 14.79 4.54 -6.63
C PHE A 34 13.96 5.72 -6.14
N LEU A 35 14.35 6.95 -6.47
CA LEU A 35 13.52 8.12 -6.16
C LEU A 35 12.15 8.04 -6.87
N VAL A 36 12.14 7.75 -8.18
CA VAL A 36 10.89 7.60 -8.94
C VAL A 36 10.05 6.46 -8.37
N LEU A 37 10.67 5.33 -8.04
CA LEU A 37 9.99 4.19 -7.44
C LEU A 37 9.39 4.54 -6.07
N ALA A 38 10.13 5.25 -5.22
CA ALA A 38 9.63 5.71 -3.93
C ALA A 38 8.41 6.63 -4.07
N VAL A 39 8.44 7.56 -5.02
CA VAL A 39 7.27 8.43 -5.30
C VAL A 39 6.11 7.61 -5.85
N ALA A 40 6.36 6.65 -6.73
CA ALA A 40 5.32 5.76 -7.27
C ALA A 40 4.69 4.89 -6.17
N THR A 41 5.50 4.29 -5.30
CA THR A 41 5.05 3.55 -4.10
C THR A 41 4.17 4.43 -3.23
N LEU A 42 4.62 5.65 -2.90
CA LEU A 42 3.85 6.59 -2.08
C LEU A 42 2.50 6.93 -2.73
N HIS A 43 2.50 7.15 -4.04
CA HIS A 43 1.28 7.42 -4.80
C HIS A 43 0.30 6.24 -4.75
N PHE A 44 0.77 5.02 -5.04
CA PHE A 44 -0.06 3.82 -5.03
C PHE A 44 -0.61 3.52 -3.64
N VAL A 45 0.23 3.61 -2.60
CA VAL A 45 -0.21 3.39 -1.22
C VAL A 45 -1.26 4.42 -0.81
N SER A 46 -1.07 5.70 -1.14
CA SER A 46 -2.07 6.73 -0.82
C SER A 46 -3.42 6.48 -1.49
N VAL A 47 -3.42 6.10 -2.78
CA VAL A 47 -4.67 5.72 -3.47
C VAL A 47 -5.30 4.48 -2.82
N GLY A 48 -4.51 3.46 -2.49
CA GLY A 48 -5.00 2.26 -1.82
C GLY A 48 -5.62 2.53 -0.45
N VAL A 49 -4.99 3.38 0.36
CA VAL A 49 -5.54 3.80 1.66
C VAL A 49 -6.87 4.52 1.46
N GLU A 50 -6.99 5.38 0.44
CA GLU A 50 -8.25 6.07 0.15
C GLU A 50 -9.35 5.11 -0.32
N VAL A 51 -9.01 4.06 -1.07
CA VAL A 51 -9.94 2.97 -1.43
C VAL A 51 -10.48 2.27 -0.19
N GLY A 52 -9.61 1.95 0.78
CA GLY A 52 -10.00 1.38 2.08
C GLY A 52 -10.88 2.35 2.88
N ARG A 53 -10.45 3.60 3.02
CA ARG A 53 -11.17 4.65 3.76
C ARG A 53 -12.60 4.87 3.23
N ARG A 54 -12.77 4.83 1.91
CA ARG A 54 -14.08 4.97 1.24
C ARG A 54 -14.88 3.67 1.17
N LYS A 55 -14.39 2.55 1.73
CA LYS A 55 -15.00 1.22 1.67
C LYS A 55 -15.23 0.71 0.23
N LEU A 56 -14.38 1.17 -0.69
CA LEU A 56 -14.41 0.78 -2.11
C LEU A 56 -13.59 -0.49 -2.39
N ARG A 57 -12.98 -1.08 -1.34
CA ARG A 57 -12.11 -2.25 -1.43
C ARG A 57 -12.72 -3.40 -2.24
N HIS A 58 -14.01 -3.70 -2.08
CA HIS A 58 -14.69 -4.80 -2.78
C HIS A 58 -14.68 -4.70 -4.32
N TRP A 59 -14.34 -3.53 -4.88
CA TRP A 59 -14.18 -3.33 -6.32
C TRP A 59 -12.86 -3.88 -6.85
N VAL A 60 -11.86 -4.00 -5.98
CA VAL A 60 -10.48 -4.38 -6.32
C VAL A 60 -10.00 -5.62 -5.58
N ASP A 61 -10.46 -5.84 -4.35
CA ASP A 61 -10.17 -7.00 -3.50
C ASP A 61 -11.47 -7.72 -3.14
N SER A 62 -11.65 -8.92 -3.70
CA SER A 62 -12.84 -9.75 -3.49
C SER A 62 -12.84 -10.48 -2.15
N HIS A 63 -11.75 -10.44 -1.37
CA HIS A 63 -11.67 -11.17 -0.10
C HIS A 63 -12.53 -10.52 0.99
N TRP A 64 -13.03 -11.36 1.91
CA TRP A 64 -13.82 -10.89 3.05
C TRP A 64 -13.01 -9.98 3.98
N ASP A 65 -11.81 -10.42 4.35
CA ASP A 65 -10.80 -9.63 5.05
C ASP A 65 -9.85 -8.99 4.03
N ARG A 66 -9.10 -7.92 4.41
CA ARG A 66 -8.11 -7.30 3.52
C ARG A 66 -7.04 -8.33 3.14
N GLY A 67 -7.08 -8.80 1.90
CA GLY A 67 -6.16 -9.80 1.35
C GLY A 67 -5.04 -9.18 0.51
N MET A 68 -5.23 -7.93 0.05
CA MET A 68 -4.23 -7.17 -0.70
C MET A 68 -3.66 -6.00 0.10
N SER A 69 -2.40 -5.70 -0.17
CA SER A 69 -1.74 -4.48 0.31
C SER A 69 -2.37 -3.22 -0.27
N TYR A 70 -2.18 -2.10 0.42
CA TYR A 70 -2.58 -0.80 -0.11
C TYR A 70 -1.88 -0.45 -1.43
N LEU A 71 -0.62 -0.87 -1.60
CA LEU A 71 0.09 -0.69 -2.87
C LEU A 71 -0.62 -1.42 -4.02
N LYS A 72 -0.92 -2.71 -3.85
CA LYS A 72 -1.64 -3.51 -4.86
C LYS A 72 -3.05 -2.99 -5.11
N MET A 73 -3.72 -2.57 -4.04
CA MET A 73 -5.06 -2.00 -4.10
C MET A 73 -5.08 -0.71 -4.93
N GLY A 74 -4.16 0.21 -4.63
CA GLY A 74 -4.01 1.46 -5.38
C GLY A 74 -3.60 1.25 -6.82
N TRP A 75 -2.69 0.32 -7.08
CA TRP A 75 -2.30 -0.07 -8.44
C TRP A 75 -3.48 -0.63 -9.26
N SER A 76 -4.26 -1.55 -8.66
CA SER A 76 -5.46 -2.10 -9.29
C SER A 76 -6.49 -1.01 -9.58
N TRP A 77 -6.71 -0.11 -8.62
CA TRP A 77 -7.60 1.03 -8.77
C TRP A 77 -7.16 1.96 -9.92
N LEU A 78 -5.89 2.36 -9.97
CA LEU A 78 -5.33 3.22 -11.02
C LEU A 78 -5.44 2.58 -12.40
N ARG A 79 -5.20 1.27 -12.49
CA ARG A 79 -5.38 0.51 -13.74
C ARG A 79 -6.84 0.57 -14.22
N GLN A 80 -7.80 0.47 -13.30
CA GLN A 80 -9.22 0.54 -13.62
C GLN A 80 -9.68 1.98 -13.91
N GLN A 81 -9.11 2.98 -13.24
CA GLN A 81 -9.29 4.40 -13.59
C GLN A 81 -8.87 4.65 -15.04
N PHE A 82 -7.68 4.19 -15.43
CA PHE A 82 -7.20 4.36 -16.80
C PHE A 82 -8.04 3.60 -17.83
N ARG A 83 -8.45 2.37 -17.54
CA ARG A 83 -9.16 1.49 -18.50
C ARG A 83 -10.66 1.78 -18.61
N ARG A 84 -11.30 2.18 -17.50
CA ARG A 84 -12.76 2.25 -17.37
C ARG A 84 -13.26 3.62 -16.92
N GLY A 85 -12.37 4.60 -16.73
CA GLY A 85 -12.76 5.94 -16.28
C GLY A 85 -13.30 5.96 -14.85
N TRP A 86 -12.79 5.10 -13.96
CA TRP A 86 -13.18 5.13 -12.56
C TRP A 86 -12.87 6.49 -11.90
N PRO A 87 -13.60 6.84 -10.81
CA PRO A 87 -13.43 8.12 -10.15
C PRO A 87 -12.00 8.37 -9.70
N VAL A 88 -11.51 9.60 -9.90
CA VAL A 88 -10.20 10.04 -9.38
C VAL A 88 -10.27 10.15 -7.87
N LEU A 89 -9.33 9.49 -7.18
CA LEU A 89 -9.16 9.57 -5.74
C LEU A 89 -8.01 10.53 -5.43
N PRO A 90 -8.10 11.36 -4.38
CA PRO A 90 -7.03 12.26 -4.00
C PRO A 90 -5.78 11.47 -3.59
N PRO A 91 -4.66 11.59 -4.32
CA PRO A 91 -3.40 11.01 -3.90
C PRO A 91 -2.68 11.93 -2.91
N PHE A 92 -1.66 11.39 -2.24
CA PHE A 92 -0.78 12.08 -1.28
C PHE A 92 -1.45 12.52 0.02
N TRP A 93 -2.57 11.90 0.39
CA TRP A 93 -3.12 11.97 1.74
C TRP A 93 -2.89 10.63 2.44
N LEU A 94 -2.15 10.65 3.55
CA LEU A 94 -1.97 9.52 4.45
C LEU A 94 -2.30 10.02 5.86
N ASP A 95 -3.35 9.47 6.44
CA ASP A 95 -3.78 9.82 7.78
C ASP A 95 -2.80 9.21 8.82
N PRO A 96 -2.35 9.96 9.84
CA PRO A 96 -1.58 9.38 10.94
C PRO A 96 -2.40 8.44 11.83
N ASP A 97 -3.73 8.41 11.67
CA ASP A 97 -4.62 7.52 12.40
C ASP A 97 -4.31 6.03 12.17
N PRO A 98 -4.73 5.14 13.08
CA PRO A 98 -4.52 3.69 12.93
C PRO A 98 -5.08 3.16 11.60
N ASP A 99 -4.43 2.13 11.07
CA ASP A 99 -4.80 1.48 9.80
C ASP A 99 -6.34 1.26 9.71
N PRO A 100 -7.01 1.87 8.71
CA PRO A 100 -8.48 1.82 8.64
C PRO A 100 -9.02 0.40 8.40
N GLU A 101 -8.25 -0.46 7.74
CA GLU A 101 -8.63 -1.86 7.48
C GLU A 101 -7.39 -2.76 7.65
N PRO A 102 -7.06 -3.23 8.87
CA PRO A 102 -5.85 -4.02 9.10
C PRO A 102 -5.86 -5.33 8.29
N ALA A 103 -4.71 -5.69 7.71
CA ALA A 103 -4.54 -7.00 7.08
C ALA A 103 -4.70 -8.11 8.12
N VAL A 104 -5.57 -9.07 7.83
CA VAL A 104 -5.80 -10.25 8.68
C VAL A 104 -5.42 -11.50 7.90
N ALA A 105 -4.26 -12.08 8.24
CA ALA A 105 -3.82 -13.34 7.63
C ALA A 105 -4.61 -14.56 8.15
N SER A 106 -5.15 -14.49 9.38
CA SER A 106 -6.06 -15.51 9.91
C SER A 106 -6.91 -14.98 11.08
N ARG A 107 -8.14 -15.49 11.22
CA ARG A 107 -9.03 -15.16 12.35
C ARG A 107 -8.42 -15.49 13.72
N ARG A 108 -7.56 -16.52 13.79
CA ARG A 108 -6.82 -16.88 15.02
C ARG A 108 -5.74 -15.85 15.38
N GLN A 109 -5.10 -15.21 14.42
CA GLN A 109 -4.16 -14.10 14.67
C GLN A 109 -4.89 -12.81 15.03
N ALA A 110 -6.04 -12.51 14.40
CA ALA A 110 -6.86 -11.35 14.76
C ALA A 110 -7.29 -11.38 16.23
N ALA A 111 -7.66 -12.57 16.74
CA ALA A 111 -8.00 -12.77 18.15
C ALA A 111 -6.79 -12.60 19.11
N ARG A 112 -5.57 -12.54 18.59
CA ARG A 112 -4.31 -12.50 19.34
C ARG A 112 -3.68 -11.11 19.38
N LEU A 113 -4.34 -10.08 18.85
CA LEU A 113 -3.87 -8.69 18.90
C LEU A 113 -3.80 -8.25 20.37
N GLY A 114 -2.60 -8.39 20.94
CA GLY A 114 -2.22 -7.91 22.26
C GLY A 114 -2.30 -6.38 22.36
N PRO A 115 -2.03 -5.83 23.56
CA PRO A 115 -2.34 -4.44 23.91
C PRO A 115 -1.80 -3.45 22.87
N GLN A 116 -2.72 -2.60 22.40
CA GLN A 116 -2.46 -1.54 21.44
C GLN A 116 -1.70 -0.42 22.17
N TRP A 117 -0.42 -0.24 21.88
CA TRP A 117 0.36 0.85 22.45
C TRP A 117 -0.14 2.17 21.86
N ARG A 118 -0.97 2.88 22.63
CA ARG A 118 -1.30 4.28 22.34
C ARG A 118 -0.08 5.13 22.67
N VAL A 119 0.61 5.62 21.64
CA VAL A 119 1.60 6.68 21.81
C VAL A 119 0.83 7.97 22.05
N ALA A 120 0.68 8.35 23.31
CA ALA A 120 0.21 9.69 23.65
C ALA A 120 1.35 10.66 23.31
N LEU A 121 1.12 11.53 22.32
CA LEU A 121 1.95 12.71 22.15
C LEU A 121 1.67 13.63 23.34
N ILE A 122 2.57 13.59 24.32
CA ILE A 122 2.57 14.55 25.42
C ILE A 122 3.11 15.85 24.82
N CYS A 123 2.20 16.80 24.55
CA CYS A 123 2.54 18.19 24.31
C CYS A 123 2.84 18.89 25.64
#